data_AF-A0A7S1HI09-F1
#
_entry.id   AF-A0A7S1HI09-F1
#
_cell.length_a   1.000
_cell.length_b   1.000
_cell.length_c   1.000
_cell.angle_alpha   90.00
_cell.angle_beta   90.00
_cell.angle_gamma   90.00
#
_symmetry.space_group_name_H-M   'P 1'
#
loop_
_entity.id
_entity.type
_entity.pdbx_description
1 polymer ?
#
loop_
_entity_poly.entity_id
_entity_poly.type
_entity_poly.pdbx_seq_one_letter_code
_entity_poly.pdbx_strand_id
1 'polypeptide(L)'
;ALRGLSTAGFKLLLDLLTASPRPLRVIELPYQFRPRQAGESKLDLRVSWDFLMLLVDKLLGRWLPARLISFAAVGSLGVLVHLAVLRTGMLLGGLPFVTAQALAVAVAMASNFELNNLLTYRDQRLRGWRRLSGLLKFMLACSVGAAANVGVAGWLEHGGGGWLVSGLAGVLVGTVWNYGATAHIVWSRPR
;
A
#
# COMPACT_ATOMS: atom_id res chain seq x y z
N ALA A 1 2.18 -31.46 -13.17
CA ALA A 1 1.51 -30.38 -12.41
C ALA A 1 2.16 -29.06 -12.77
N LEU A 2 1.38 -28.04 -13.17
CA LEU A 2 1.90 -26.68 -13.42
C LEU A 2 2.39 -26.10 -12.09
N ARG A 3 3.71 -25.92 -11.93
CA ARG A 3 4.30 -25.25 -10.76
C ARG A 3 4.08 -23.74 -10.94
N GLY A 4 3.49 -23.06 -9.95
CA GLY A 4 3.31 -21.60 -9.97
C GLY A 4 1.88 -21.09 -10.20
N LEU A 5 0.87 -21.97 -10.16
CA LEU A 5 -0.53 -21.52 -10.10
C LEU A 5 -0.77 -20.81 -8.76
N SER A 6 -1.03 -19.50 -8.81
CA SER A 6 -1.54 -18.77 -7.66
C SER A 6 -2.92 -19.33 -7.30
N THR A 7 -3.10 -19.83 -6.08
CA THR A 7 -4.43 -20.19 -5.55
C THR A 7 -5.25 -18.96 -5.13
N ALA A 8 -4.70 -17.76 -5.31
CA ALA A 8 -5.28 -16.50 -4.90
C ALA A 8 -5.74 -15.70 -6.13
N GLY A 9 -6.93 -15.99 -6.65
CA GLY A 9 -7.51 -15.17 -7.71
C GLY A 9 -8.73 -15.76 -8.42
N PHE A 10 -9.51 -14.88 -9.04
CA PHE A 10 -10.66 -15.23 -9.89
C PHE A 10 -10.30 -15.33 -11.38
N LYS A 11 -9.04 -15.02 -11.76
CA LYS A 11 -8.59 -14.98 -13.15
C LYS A 11 -7.67 -16.15 -13.51
N LEU A 12 -8.22 -17.36 -13.37
CA LEU A 12 -7.56 -18.63 -13.69
C LEU A 12 -6.96 -18.65 -15.11
N LEU A 13 -7.63 -18.06 -16.10
CA LEU A 13 -7.12 -17.98 -17.47
C LEU A 13 -5.77 -17.24 -17.54
N LEU A 14 -5.65 -16.11 -16.83
CA LEU A 14 -4.40 -15.37 -16.79
C LEU A 14 -3.31 -16.18 -16.07
N ASP A 15 -3.64 -16.87 -14.99
CA ASP A 15 -2.70 -17.77 -14.29
C ASP A 15 -2.20 -18.89 -15.19
N LEU A 16 -3.09 -19.53 -15.95
CA LEU A 16 -2.75 -20.58 -16.92
C LEU A 16 -1.82 -20.06 -18.01
N LEU A 17 -2.11 -18.89 -18.59
CA LEU A 17 -1.30 -18.31 -19.65
C LEU A 17 0.10 -17.93 -19.17
N THR A 18 0.23 -17.39 -17.95
CA THR A 18 1.52 -16.92 -17.43
C THR A 18 2.35 -18.02 -16.75
N ALA A 19 1.70 -19.06 -16.20
CA ALA A 19 2.39 -20.17 -15.54
C ALA A 19 2.87 -21.25 -16.53
N SER A 20 2.42 -21.21 -17.79
CA SER A 20 2.83 -22.18 -18.80
C SER A 20 4.31 -21.96 -19.19
N PRO A 21 5.18 -22.98 -19.07
CA PRO A 21 6.59 -22.87 -19.45
C PRO A 21 6.80 -22.82 -20.97
N ARG A 22 5.77 -23.09 -21.77
CA ARG A 22 5.80 -23.02 -23.24
C ARG A 22 4.67 -22.12 -23.74
N PRO A 23 4.87 -21.39 -24.84
CA PRO A 23 3.81 -20.55 -25.42
C PRO A 23 2.61 -21.42 -25.79
N LEU A 24 1.45 -21.09 -25.20
CA LEU A 24 0.19 -21.76 -25.51
C LEU A 24 -0.37 -21.19 -26.81
N ARG A 25 -0.95 -22.05 -27.65
CA ARG A 25 -1.76 -21.60 -28.79
C ARG A 25 -3.09 -21.08 -28.27
N VAL A 26 -3.35 -19.81 -28.49
CA VAL A 26 -4.57 -19.12 -28.05
C VAL A 26 -5.36 -18.72 -29.28
N ILE A 27 -6.66 -19.00 -29.26
CA ILE A 27 -7.63 -18.46 -30.21
C ILE A 27 -8.67 -17.69 -29.40
N GLU A 28 -9.01 -16.48 -29.85
CA GLU A 28 -10.08 -15.69 -29.23
C GLU A 28 -11.36 -15.87 -30.06
N LEU A 29 -12.40 -16.41 -29.42
CA LEU A 29 -13.70 -16.59 -30.07
C LEU A 29 -14.60 -15.40 -29.74
N PRO A 30 -15.23 -14.75 -30.74
CA PRO A 30 -16.11 -13.63 -30.49
C PRO A 30 -17.32 -14.09 -29.66
N TYR A 31 -17.59 -13.37 -28.58
CA TYR A 31 -18.71 -13.61 -27.70
C TYR A 31 -19.31 -12.28 -27.25
N GLN A 32 -20.63 -12.17 -27.27
CA GLN A 32 -21.32 -10.97 -26.81
C GLN A 32 -21.73 -11.14 -25.34
N PHE A 33 -21.07 -10.39 -24.46
CA PHE A 33 -21.43 -10.34 -23.04
C PHE A 33 -22.83 -9.73 -22.89
N ARG A 34 -23.75 -10.51 -22.34
CA ARG A 34 -25.13 -10.08 -22.10
C ARG A 34 -25.26 -9.35 -20.75
N PRO A 35 -26.18 -8.38 -20.63
CA PRO A 35 -26.48 -7.75 -19.36
C PRO A 35 -27.00 -8.79 -18.36
N ARG A 36 -26.59 -8.66 -17.10
CA ARG A 36 -27.05 -9.51 -16.01
C ARG A 36 -28.54 -9.24 -15.76
N GLN A 37 -29.35 -10.30 -15.69
CA GLN A 37 -30.80 -10.21 -15.50
C GLN A 37 -31.26 -10.26 -14.04
N ALA A 38 -30.43 -10.76 -13.12
CA ALA A 38 -30.73 -10.81 -11.68
C ALA A 38 -29.46 -10.87 -10.81
N GLY A 39 -29.55 -10.35 -9.58
CA GLY A 39 -28.51 -10.37 -8.56
C GLY A 39 -27.53 -9.20 -8.61
N GLU A 40 -26.79 -8.97 -7.52
CA GLU A 40 -25.82 -7.88 -7.43
C GLU A 40 -24.46 -8.21 -8.05
N SER A 41 -23.77 -7.19 -8.55
CA SER A 41 -22.39 -7.29 -9.02
C SER A 41 -21.48 -7.79 -7.88
N LYS A 42 -20.86 -8.95 -8.07
CA LYS A 42 -19.80 -9.44 -7.17
C LYS A 42 -18.47 -8.71 -7.41
N LEU A 43 -18.43 -7.82 -8.39
CA LEU A 43 -17.28 -6.98 -8.74
C LEU A 43 -17.26 -5.76 -7.80
N ASP A 44 -16.90 -6.05 -6.55
CA ASP A 44 -16.62 -5.05 -5.52
C ASP A 44 -15.24 -4.42 -5.80
N LEU A 45 -14.99 -3.19 -5.33
CA LEU A 45 -13.69 -2.52 -5.42
C LEU A 45 -12.55 -3.40 -4.88
N ARG A 46 -12.89 -4.29 -3.95
CA ARG A 46 -12.03 -5.35 -3.40
C ARG A 46 -11.49 -6.30 -4.46
N VAL A 47 -12.35 -6.76 -5.37
CA VAL A 47 -11.99 -7.70 -6.44
C VAL A 47 -11.08 -7.03 -7.47
N SER A 48 -11.33 -5.74 -7.75
CA SER A 48 -10.47 -4.92 -8.61
C SER A 48 -9.08 -4.74 -8.00
N TRP A 49 -8.99 -4.49 -6.68
CA TRP A 49 -7.71 -4.38 -5.98
C TRP A 49 -6.93 -5.70 -5.98
N ASP A 50 -7.59 -6.82 -5.67
CA ASP A 50 -6.95 -8.15 -5.70
C ASP A 50 -6.40 -8.46 -7.10
N PHE A 51 -7.13 -8.09 -8.16
CA PHE A 51 -6.66 -8.25 -9.54
C PHE A 51 -5.45 -7.37 -9.86
N LEU A 52 -5.47 -6.11 -9.44
CA LEU A 52 -4.35 -5.19 -9.62
C LEU A 52 -3.08 -5.73 -8.93
N MET A 53 -3.21 -6.22 -7.70
CA MET A 53 -2.10 -6.82 -6.96
C MET A 53 -1.57 -8.09 -7.61
N LEU A 54 -2.43 -8.93 -8.20
CA LEU A 54 -2.00 -10.09 -8.98
C LEU A 54 -1.20 -9.68 -10.23
N LEU A 55 -1.64 -8.64 -10.94
CA LEU A 55 -0.89 -8.13 -12.10
C LEU A 55 0.47 -7.58 -11.67
N VAL A 56 0.51 -6.79 -10.60
CA VAL A 56 1.74 -6.25 -10.02
C VAL A 56 2.68 -7.37 -9.61
N ASP A 57 2.18 -8.42 -8.95
CA ASP A 57 2.98 -9.57 -8.53
C ASP A 57 3.58 -10.32 -9.74
N LYS A 58 2.81 -10.49 -10.82
CA LYS A 58 3.34 -11.13 -12.04
C LYS A 58 4.37 -10.30 -12.79
N LEU A 59 4.20 -8.97 -12.80
CA LEU A 59 5.11 -8.06 -13.50
C LEU A 59 6.38 -7.80 -12.69
N LEU A 60 6.24 -7.60 -11.38
CA LEU A 60 7.28 -7.07 -10.51
C LEU A 60 7.62 -7.96 -9.32
N GLY A 61 6.82 -9.00 -9.02
CA GLY A 61 6.98 -9.88 -7.85
C GLY A 61 8.31 -10.62 -7.76
N ARG A 62 9.04 -10.73 -8.89
CA ARG A 62 10.42 -11.24 -8.91
C ARG A 62 11.44 -10.29 -8.25
N TRP A 63 11.13 -8.99 -8.19
CA TRP A 63 12.01 -7.92 -7.72
C TRP A 63 11.49 -7.26 -6.46
N LEU A 64 10.20 -6.92 -6.43
CA LEU A 64 9.53 -6.25 -5.32
C LEU A 64 8.26 -7.01 -4.91
N PRO A 65 8.03 -7.24 -3.61
CA PRO A 65 6.79 -7.84 -3.16
C PRO A 65 5.61 -6.92 -3.45
N ALA A 66 4.51 -7.46 -3.98
CA ALA A 66 3.30 -6.68 -4.30
C ALA A 66 2.76 -5.89 -3.09
N ARG A 67 2.97 -6.40 -1.87
CA ARG A 67 2.61 -5.70 -0.63
C ARG A 67 3.39 -4.40 -0.41
N LEU A 68 4.67 -4.33 -0.79
CA LEU A 68 5.45 -3.10 -0.70
C LEU A 68 4.89 -2.05 -1.67
N ILE A 69 4.47 -2.47 -2.87
CA ILE A 69 3.87 -1.58 -3.86
C ILE A 69 2.50 -1.07 -3.38
N SER A 70 1.66 -1.96 -2.85
CA SER A 70 0.41 -1.59 -2.17
C SER A 70 0.65 -0.59 -1.04
N PHE A 71 1.64 -0.87 -0.18
CA PHE A 71 2.00 -0.01 0.95
C PHE A 71 2.46 1.38 0.48
N ALA A 72 3.30 1.44 -0.55
CA ALA A 72 3.76 2.69 -1.14
C ALA A 72 2.61 3.48 -1.78
N ALA A 73 1.71 2.81 -2.51
CA ALA A 73 0.53 3.44 -3.10
C ALA A 73 -0.41 4.06 -2.04
N VAL A 74 -0.66 3.32 -0.96
CA VAL A 74 -1.40 3.85 0.20
C VAL A 74 -0.66 5.01 0.84
N GLY A 75 0.67 4.91 1.02
CA GLY A 75 1.49 5.98 1.55
C GLY A 75 1.39 7.27 0.74
N SER A 76 1.44 7.18 -0.59
CA SER A 76 1.24 8.32 -1.50
C SER A 76 -0.13 8.96 -1.34
N LEU A 77 -1.19 8.15 -1.19
CA LEU A 77 -2.53 8.68 -0.90
C LEU A 77 -2.57 9.36 0.48
N GLY A 78 -1.85 8.83 1.47
CA GLY A 78 -1.68 9.45 2.78
C GLY A 78 -1.08 10.85 2.74
N VAL A 79 -0.15 11.11 1.81
CA VAL A 79 0.39 12.47 1.59
C VAL A 79 -0.70 13.43 1.12
N LEU A 80 -1.59 12.98 0.23
CA LEU A 80 -2.72 13.80 -0.23
C LEU A 80 -3.70 14.09 0.92
N VAL A 81 -3.99 13.09 1.76
CA VAL A 81 -4.81 13.26 2.97
C VAL A 81 -4.15 14.26 3.93
N HIS A 82 -2.84 14.13 4.17
CA HIS A 82 -2.07 15.06 5.00
C HIS A 82 -2.23 16.50 4.50
N LEU A 83 -1.96 16.74 3.21
CA LEU A 83 -2.05 18.07 2.62
C LEU A 83 -3.48 18.63 2.68
N ALA A 84 -4.49 17.79 2.48
CA ALA A 84 -5.89 18.19 2.59
C ALA A 84 -6.25 18.62 4.02
N VAL A 85 -5.88 17.82 5.02
CA VAL A 85 -6.17 18.12 6.44
C VAL A 85 -5.39 19.34 6.93
N LEU A 86 -4.13 19.47 6.53
CA LEU A 86 -3.32 20.64 6.86
C LEU A 86 -3.96 21.92 6.28
N ARG A 87 -4.32 21.88 4.99
CA ARG A 87 -4.93 23.02 4.31
C ARG A 87 -6.27 23.41 4.93
N THR A 88 -7.14 22.46 5.25
CA THR A 88 -8.44 22.75 5.87
C THR A 88 -8.28 23.23 7.31
N GLY A 89 -7.36 22.63 8.08
CA GLY A 89 -7.06 23.06 9.45
C GLY A 89 -6.55 24.50 9.52
N MET A 90 -5.69 24.89 8.58
CA MET A 90 -5.18 26.26 8.49
C MET A 90 -6.22 27.26 7.96
N LEU A 91 -6.91 26.94 6.86
CA LEU A 91 -7.77 27.90 6.17
C LEU A 91 -9.18 28.01 6.76
N LEU A 92 -9.76 26.89 7.21
CA LEU A 92 -11.14 26.85 7.70
C LEU A 92 -11.19 26.82 9.24
N GLY A 93 -10.23 26.13 9.85
CA GLY A 93 -10.17 26.00 11.31
C GLY A 93 -9.45 27.15 12.01
N GLY A 94 -8.72 28.00 11.28
CA GLY A 94 -7.88 29.06 11.86
C GLY A 94 -6.81 28.54 12.82
N LEU A 95 -6.44 27.26 12.72
CA LEU A 95 -5.50 26.64 13.63
C LEU A 95 -4.08 27.15 13.40
N PRO A 96 -3.27 27.35 14.46
CA PRO A 96 -1.85 27.59 14.32
C PRO A 96 -1.18 26.47 13.52
N PHE A 97 -0.16 26.81 12.72
CA PHE A 97 0.50 25.87 11.82
C PHE A 97 0.95 24.58 12.52
N VAL A 98 1.57 24.69 13.70
CA VAL A 98 2.06 23.53 14.46
C VAL A 98 0.91 22.59 14.84
N THR A 99 -0.22 23.14 15.29
CA THR A 99 -1.41 22.36 15.66
C THR A 99 -2.05 21.71 14.44
N ALA A 100 -2.19 22.45 13.34
CA ALA A 100 -2.73 21.92 12.09
C ALA A 100 -1.83 20.81 11.51
N GLN A 101 -0.51 20.98 11.59
CA GLN A 101 0.49 20.00 11.16
C GLN A 101 0.41 18.72 12.01
N ALA A 102 0.36 18.85 13.34
CA ALA A 102 0.24 17.69 14.22
C ALA A 102 -1.05 16.90 13.96
N LEU A 103 -2.17 17.61 13.76
CA LEU A 103 -3.45 16.99 13.39
C LEU A 103 -3.37 16.29 12.03
N ALA A 104 -2.79 16.95 11.03
CA ALA A 104 -2.62 16.39 9.69
C ALA A 104 -1.78 15.10 9.71
N VAL A 105 -0.66 15.09 10.45
CA VAL A 105 0.16 13.88 10.63
C VAL A 105 -0.66 12.76 11.27
N ALA A 106 -1.37 13.05 12.37
CA ALA A 106 -2.16 12.04 13.09
C ALA A 106 -3.26 11.44 12.20
N VAL A 107 -4.00 12.28 11.47
CA VAL A 107 -5.06 11.83 10.56
C VAL A 107 -4.47 11.03 9.40
N ALA A 108 -3.38 11.50 8.78
CA ALA A 108 -2.72 10.79 7.70
C ALA A 108 -2.20 9.41 8.13
N MET A 109 -1.59 9.31 9.32
CA MET A 109 -1.13 8.02 9.88
C MET A 109 -2.31 7.07 10.16
N ALA A 110 -3.40 7.59 10.73
CA ALA A 110 -4.61 6.79 10.98
C ALA A 110 -5.24 6.30 9.67
N SER A 111 -5.40 7.17 8.67
CA SER A 111 -5.90 6.80 7.34
C SER A 111 -4.99 5.77 6.66
N ASN A 112 -3.67 5.96 6.72
CA ASN A 112 -2.71 4.99 6.18
C ASN A 112 -2.80 3.63 6.86
N PHE A 113 -2.95 3.60 8.19
CA PHE A 113 -3.13 2.36 8.93
C PHE A 113 -4.42 1.63 8.49
N GLU A 114 -5.54 2.34 8.40
CA GLU A 114 -6.81 1.73 7.99
C GLU A 114 -6.79 1.21 6.56
N LEU A 115 -6.27 2.00 5.62
CA LEU A 115 -6.14 1.60 4.23
C LEU A 115 -5.20 0.40 4.09
N ASN A 116 -4.06 0.37 4.81
CA ASN A 116 -3.19 -0.80 4.82
C ASN A 116 -3.84 -2.02 5.48
N ASN A 117 -4.62 -1.85 6.54
CA ASN A 117 -5.33 -2.94 7.21
C ASN A 117 -6.47 -3.51 6.33
N LEU A 118 -7.05 -2.69 5.46
CA LEU A 118 -8.12 -3.07 4.53
C LEU A 118 -7.60 -3.67 3.23
N LEU A 119 -6.54 -3.08 2.65
CA LEU A 119 -6.03 -3.40 1.32
C LEU A 119 -4.75 -4.23 1.37
N THR A 120 -3.69 -3.72 2.01
CA THR A 120 -2.34 -4.33 1.98
C THR A 120 -2.24 -5.62 2.81
N TYR A 121 -2.76 -5.61 4.03
CA TYR A 121 -2.69 -6.70 5.00
C TYR A 121 -4.06 -7.34 5.23
N ARG A 122 -4.87 -7.42 4.19
CA ARG A 122 -6.23 -7.97 4.22
C ARG A 122 -6.28 -9.38 4.82
N ASP A 123 -5.28 -10.21 4.52
CA ASP A 123 -5.15 -11.58 5.05
C ASP A 123 -4.86 -11.63 6.56
N GLN A 124 -4.40 -10.53 7.14
CA GLN A 124 -3.98 -10.40 8.54
C GLN A 124 -4.75 -9.27 9.25
N ARG A 125 -5.93 -8.94 8.76
CA ARG A 125 -6.68 -7.76 9.19
C ARG A 125 -6.94 -7.76 10.69
N LEU A 126 -6.53 -6.67 11.35
CA LEU A 126 -6.77 -6.45 12.77
C LEU A 126 -8.21 -5.96 12.99
N ARG A 127 -8.89 -6.50 14.01
CA ARG A 127 -10.28 -6.19 14.39
C ARG A 127 -10.40 -5.94 15.90
N GLY A 128 -11.41 -5.17 16.32
CA GLY A 128 -11.67 -4.86 17.73
C GLY A 128 -10.49 -4.17 18.41
N TRP A 129 -10.17 -4.55 19.64
CA TRP A 129 -9.05 -3.99 20.43
C TRP A 129 -7.65 -4.16 19.78
N ARG A 130 -7.48 -5.19 18.94
CA ARG A 130 -6.24 -5.38 18.17
C ARG A 130 -6.01 -4.29 17.13
N ARG A 131 -7.09 -3.64 16.66
CA ARG A 131 -7.01 -2.49 15.74
C ARG A 131 -6.37 -1.28 16.42
N LEU A 132 -6.80 -0.96 17.65
CA LEU A 132 -6.30 0.18 18.40
C LEU A 132 -4.83 -0.02 18.80
N SER A 133 -4.48 -1.19 19.34
CA SER A 133 -3.08 -1.52 19.63
C SER A 133 -2.22 -1.58 18.37
N GLY A 134 -2.76 -2.07 17.25
CA GLY A 134 -2.11 -2.03 15.95
C GLY A 134 -1.82 -0.61 15.46
N LEU A 135 -2.78 0.31 15.60
CA LEU A 135 -2.61 1.71 15.25
C LEU A 135 -1.51 2.38 16.07
N LEU A 136 -1.46 2.13 17.38
CA LEU A 136 -0.39 2.66 18.24
C LEU A 136 1.00 2.14 17.82
N LYS A 137 1.12 0.83 17.59
CA LYS A 137 2.37 0.22 17.08
C LYS A 137 2.78 0.78 15.72
N PHE A 138 1.80 0.98 14.84
CA PHE A 138 2.02 1.57 13.52
C PHE A 138 2.56 2.99 13.63
N MET A 139 1.93 3.83 14.47
CA MET A 139 2.39 5.20 14.69
C MET A 139 3.82 5.24 15.24
N LEU A 140 4.13 4.42 16.25
CA LEU A 140 5.47 4.34 16.82
C LEU A 140 6.52 3.90 15.79
N ALA A 141 6.24 2.85 15.03
CA ALA A 141 7.15 2.36 13.98
C ALA A 141 7.39 3.41 12.88
N CYS A 142 6.33 4.10 12.47
CA CYS A 142 6.41 5.15 11.45
C CYS A 142 7.14 6.41 11.94
N SER A 143 7.07 6.74 13.23
CA SER A 143 7.87 7.84 13.80
C SER A 143 9.37 7.57 13.67
N VAL A 144 9.81 6.32 13.88
CA VAL A 144 11.21 5.93 13.65
C VAL A 144 11.58 6.05 12.17
N GLY A 145 10.69 5.62 11.27
CA GLY A 145 10.92 5.77 9.82
C GLY A 145 10.96 7.23 9.37
N ALA A 146 10.19 8.12 10.01
CA ALA A 146 10.26 9.55 9.76
C ALA A 146 11.61 10.13 10.17
N ALA A 147 12.16 9.72 11.32
CA ALA A 147 13.51 10.10 11.73
C ALA A 147 14.57 9.56 10.75
N ALA A 148 14.44 8.32 10.28
CA ALA A 148 15.34 7.75 9.28
C ALA A 148 15.28 8.50 7.93
N ASN A 149 14.09 8.88 7.48
CA ASN A 149 13.89 9.71 6.28
C ASN A 149 14.66 11.04 6.41
N VAL A 150 14.41 11.79 7.49
CA VAL A 150 15.08 13.08 7.72
C VAL A 150 16.59 12.91 7.87
N GLY A 151 17.05 11.87 8.57
CA GLY A 151 18.48 11.61 8.78
C GLY A 151 19.21 11.28 7.48
N VAL A 152 18.66 10.41 6.64
CA VAL A 152 19.26 10.05 5.35
C VAL A 152 19.22 11.21 4.37
N ALA A 153 18.09 11.92 4.29
CA ALA A 153 17.98 13.10 3.45
C ALA A 153 18.99 14.17 3.88
N GLY A 154 19.11 14.45 5.18
CA GLY A 154 20.07 15.40 5.71
C GLY A 154 21.52 15.00 5.38
N TRP A 155 21.89 13.74 5.61
CA TRP A 155 23.25 13.26 5.34
C TRP A 155 23.66 13.40 3.86
N LEU A 156 22.76 13.05 2.94
CA LEU A 156 23.02 13.20 1.49
C LEU A 156 23.08 14.67 1.05
N GLU A 157 22.24 15.51 1.63
CA GLU A 157 22.19 16.93 1.28
C GLU A 157 23.48 17.65 1.71
N HIS A 158 23.98 17.38 2.92
CA HIS A 158 25.28 17.88 3.39
C HIS A 158 26.46 17.31 2.59
N GLY A 159 26.30 16.11 2.01
CA GLY A 159 27.28 15.49 1.11
C GLY A 159 27.27 16.01 -0.32
N GLY A 160 26.44 17.02 -0.64
CA GLY A 160 26.35 17.61 -1.98
C GLY A 160 25.36 16.93 -2.92
N GLY A 161 24.50 16.04 -2.42
CA GLY A 161 23.53 15.28 -3.23
C GLY A 161 22.40 16.12 -3.86
N GLY A 162 22.26 17.39 -3.48
CA GLY A 162 21.15 18.25 -3.91
C GLY A 162 19.83 17.88 -3.25
N TRP A 163 18.95 18.86 -3.05
CA TRP A 163 17.73 18.71 -2.25
C TRP A 163 16.79 17.62 -2.77
N LEU A 164 16.65 17.48 -4.10
CA LEU A 164 15.71 16.55 -4.72
C LEU A 164 16.14 15.09 -4.53
N VAL A 165 17.40 14.76 -4.84
CA VAL A 165 17.93 13.40 -4.68
C VAL A 165 17.92 13.00 -3.21
N SER A 166 18.31 13.93 -2.34
CA SER A 166 18.33 13.71 -0.90
C SER A 166 16.94 13.44 -0.33
N GLY A 167 15.95 14.24 -0.73
CA GLY A 167 14.55 14.03 -0.33
C GLY A 167 14.00 12.70 -0.84
N LEU A 168 14.26 12.33 -2.10
CA LEU A 168 13.82 11.06 -2.67
C LEU A 168 14.46 9.86 -1.95
N ALA A 169 15.76 9.94 -1.66
CA ALA A 169 16.47 8.89 -0.92
C ALA A 169 15.91 8.71 0.49
N GLY A 170 15.65 9.81 1.21
CA GLY A 170 15.01 9.77 2.51
C GLY A 170 13.62 9.12 2.47
N VAL A 171 12.78 9.52 1.50
CA VAL A 171 11.43 8.94 1.32
C VAL A 171 11.52 7.45 1.00
N LEU A 172 12.46 7.02 0.15
CA LEU A 172 12.68 5.62 -0.17
C LEU A 172 13.08 4.81 1.06
N VAL A 173 14.11 5.25 1.80
CA VAL A 173 14.56 4.56 3.01
C VAL A 173 13.46 4.51 4.07
N GLY A 174 12.78 5.64 4.29
CA GLY A 174 11.65 5.71 5.23
C GLY A 174 10.51 4.78 4.83
N THR A 175 10.20 4.67 3.54
CA THR A 175 9.15 3.76 3.05
C THR A 175 9.53 2.29 3.24
N VAL A 176 10.76 1.91 2.93
CA VAL A 176 11.26 0.54 3.13
C VAL A 176 11.27 0.17 4.61
N TRP A 177 11.75 1.07 5.48
CA TRP A 177 11.69 0.89 6.92
C TRP A 177 10.25 0.73 7.40
N ASN A 178 9.37 1.65 7.03
CA ASN A 178 7.97 1.63 7.45
C ASN A 178 7.28 0.34 7.00
N TYR A 179 7.50 -0.11 5.77
CA TYR A 179 6.96 -1.37 5.29
C TYR A 179 7.47 -2.55 6.11
N GLY A 180 8.80 -2.70 6.24
CA GLY A 180 9.41 -3.84 6.94
C GLY A 180 9.03 -3.88 8.43
N ALA A 181 9.22 -2.77 9.13
CA ALA A 181 8.92 -2.67 10.55
C ALA A 181 7.44 -2.92 10.83
N THR A 182 6.52 -2.30 10.07
CA THR A 182 5.09 -2.47 10.33
C THR A 182 4.58 -3.85 9.91
N ALA A 183 5.10 -4.44 8.83
CA ALA A 183 4.79 -5.81 8.44
C ALA A 183 5.08 -6.81 9.57
N HIS A 184 6.21 -6.63 10.26
CA HIS A 184 6.64 -7.55 11.33
C HIS A 184 6.03 -7.22 12.71
N ILE A 185 5.90 -5.94 13.07
CA ILE A 185 5.48 -5.51 14.41
C ILE A 185 3.95 -5.44 14.55
N VAL A 186 3.27 -4.95 13.51
CA VAL A 186 1.83 -4.66 13.53
C VAL A 186 1.04 -5.87 13.01
N TRP A 187 1.45 -6.42 11.86
CA TRP A 187 0.76 -7.53 11.20
C TRP A 187 1.57 -8.84 11.24
N SER A 188 2.03 -9.24 12.42
CA SER A 188 2.67 -10.54 12.64
C SER A 188 1.64 -11.68 12.56
N ARG A 189 1.88 -12.71 11.74
CA ARG A 189 1.12 -13.97 11.82
C ARG A 189 1.33 -14.59 13.20
N PRO A 190 0.27 -15.01 13.92
CA PRO A 190 0.44 -15.94 15.04
C PRO A 190 1.17 -17.17 14.51
N ARG A 191 2.26 -17.56 15.18
CA ARG A 191 2.87 -18.88 14.96
C ARG A 191 1.93 -19.97 15.42
#